data_AF-A0A6C2UPP3-F1
#
_entry.id   AF-A0A6C2UPP3-F1
#
_cell.length_a   1.000
_cell.length_b   1.000
_cell.length_c   1.000
_cell.angle_alpha   90.00
_cell.angle_beta   90.00
_cell.angle_gamma   90.00
#
_symmetry.space_group_name_H-M   'P 1'
#
loop_
_entity.id
_entity.type
_entity.pdbx_description
1 polymer ?
#
loop_
_entity_poly.entity_id
_entity_poly.type
_entity_poly.pdbx_seq_one_letter_code
_entity_poly.pdbx_strand_id
1 'polypeptide(L)'
;MKLFIFSLLILAGISTHAGTVGLPLERMSIPAVTGDYSICIWDDSASDWYTEFAPYDGSGFFNFQVPEWDNWYWIGLWDAKSESYIFGKWIGHFKVN
;
A
#
# COMPACT_ATOMS: atom_id res chain seq x y z
N MET A 1 -62.45 19.72 -16.36
CA MET A 1 -62.38 20.44 -15.07
C MET A 1 -62.00 19.42 -14.01
N LYS A 2 -60.90 19.46 -13.26
CA LYS A 2 -59.88 20.47 -12.94
C LYS A 2 -58.54 19.74 -12.71
N LEU A 3 -57.46 20.52 -12.88
CA LEU A 3 -56.06 20.25 -12.58
C LEU A 3 -55.78 19.81 -11.13
N PHE A 4 -54.52 19.38 -10.91
CA PHE A 4 -53.64 19.53 -9.72
C PHE A 4 -53.20 18.17 -9.13
N ILE A 5 -51.94 17.86 -8.76
CA ILE A 5 -50.64 18.56 -8.73
C ILE A 5 -49.55 17.46 -8.71
N PHE A 6 -48.45 17.69 -9.42
CA PHE A 6 -47.16 17.00 -9.28
C PHE A 6 -46.64 17.14 -7.83
N SER A 7 -46.25 16.05 -7.18
CA SER A 7 -45.35 16.13 -6.03
C SER A 7 -44.26 15.09 -6.15
N LEU A 8 -43.22 15.56 -6.83
CA LEU A 8 -41.85 15.13 -6.82
C LEU A 8 -41.36 15.02 -5.36
N LEU A 9 -41.01 13.81 -4.90
CA LEU A 9 -40.07 13.64 -3.80
C LEU A 9 -38.95 12.73 -4.30
N ILE A 10 -38.02 13.37 -5.01
CA ILE A 10 -36.68 12.86 -5.25
C ILE A 10 -36.02 12.75 -3.86
N LEU A 11 -36.08 11.55 -3.29
CA LEU A 11 -35.24 11.20 -2.15
C LEU A 11 -33.88 10.75 -2.70
N ALA A 12 -33.15 11.70 -3.30
CA ALA A 12 -31.71 11.56 -3.54
C ALA A 12 -31.02 11.76 -2.18
N GLY A 13 -31.11 10.74 -1.34
CA GLY A 13 -30.34 10.65 -0.11
C GLY A 13 -28.86 10.73 -0.47
N ILE A 14 -28.27 11.86 -0.08
CA ILE A 14 -26.89 12.24 -0.27
C ILE A 14 -26.00 11.08 0.21
N SER A 15 -25.45 10.30 -0.71
CA SER A 15 -24.29 9.47 -0.41
C SER A 15 -23.14 10.44 -0.19
N THR A 16 -22.95 10.87 1.05
CA THR A 16 -21.69 11.46 1.48
C THR A 16 -20.64 10.38 1.28
N HIS A 17 -20.02 10.37 0.12
CA HIS A 17 -18.75 9.70 -0.06
C HIS A 17 -17.79 10.49 0.82
N ALA A 18 -17.69 10.12 2.09
CA ALA A 18 -16.50 10.42 2.87
C ALA A 18 -15.36 9.93 1.98
N GLY A 19 -14.62 10.87 1.38
CA GLY A 19 -13.64 10.54 0.36
C GLY A 19 -12.66 9.56 0.98
N THR A 20 -12.68 8.31 0.53
CA THR A 20 -11.61 7.37 0.85
C THR A 20 -10.34 7.98 0.29
N VAL A 21 -9.46 8.42 1.20
CA VAL A 21 -8.08 8.77 0.82
C VAL A 21 -7.51 7.51 0.19
N GLY A 22 -7.25 7.56 -1.11
CA GLY A 22 -6.62 6.45 -1.82
C GLY A 22 -5.30 6.09 -1.14
N LEU A 23 -4.95 4.80 -1.18
CA LEU A 23 -3.68 4.34 -0.63
C LEU A 23 -2.53 4.96 -1.44
N PRO A 24 -1.46 5.45 -0.81
CA PRO A 24 -0.36 6.08 -1.53
C PRO A 24 0.56 5.04 -2.19
N LEU A 25 1.22 5.44 -3.26
CA LEU A 25 2.42 4.76 -3.75
C LEU A 25 3.61 5.25 -2.92
N GLU A 26 4.27 4.35 -2.21
CA GLU A 26 5.46 4.64 -1.44
C GLU A 26 6.70 4.41 -2.29
N ARG A 27 7.69 5.32 -2.20
CA ARG A 27 9.01 5.17 -2.82
C ARG A 27 10.09 5.17 -1.73
N MET A 28 10.72 4.03 -1.53
CA MET A 28 11.79 3.88 -0.56
C MET A 28 13.16 3.82 -1.24
N SER A 29 14.16 4.49 -0.68
CA SER A 29 15.56 4.26 -1.02
C SER A 29 16.03 2.91 -0.47
N ILE A 30 16.63 2.09 -1.32
CA ILE A 30 17.20 0.78 -1.00
C ILE A 30 18.64 0.75 -1.54
N PRO A 31 19.59 0.01 -0.95
CA PRO A 31 20.94 -0.08 -1.51
C PRO A 31 20.95 -0.41 -3.01
N ALA A 32 21.72 0.35 -3.77
CA ALA A 32 21.96 0.08 -5.19
C ALA A 32 23.01 -1.04 -5.28
N VAL A 33 22.54 -2.28 -5.38
CA VAL A 33 23.35 -3.49 -5.48
C VAL A 33 23.05 -4.21 -6.79
N THR A 34 24.03 -4.97 -7.28
CA THR A 34 23.93 -5.74 -8.52
C THR A 34 24.11 -7.22 -8.24
N GLY A 35 23.24 -8.06 -8.79
CA GLY A 35 23.23 -9.50 -8.53
C GLY A 35 21.81 -10.01 -8.30
N ASP A 36 21.69 -11.25 -7.86
CA ASP A 36 20.41 -11.92 -7.63
C ASP A 36 19.86 -11.58 -6.25
N TYR A 37 19.20 -10.41 -6.18
CA TYR A 37 18.53 -9.95 -4.97
C TYR A 37 17.01 -9.94 -5.15
N SER A 38 16.29 -10.06 -4.03
CA SER A 38 14.83 -9.98 -4.03
C SER A 38 14.32 -9.06 -2.92
N ILE A 39 13.26 -8.33 -3.23
CA ILE A 39 12.50 -7.56 -2.25
C ILE A 39 11.41 -8.44 -1.66
N CYS A 40 11.23 -8.36 -0.35
CA CYS A 40 10.13 -8.97 0.37
C CYS A 40 9.47 -7.94 1.29
N ILE A 41 8.17 -8.13 1.54
CA ILE A 41 7.38 -7.25 2.40
C ILE A 41 6.65 -8.14 3.41
N TRP A 42 6.92 -7.94 4.68
CA TRP A 42 6.21 -8.56 5.80
C TRP A 42 5.12 -7.60 6.30
N ASP A 43 3.91 -8.11 6.44
CA ASP A 43 2.77 -7.41 7.02
C ASP A 43 2.65 -7.77 8.51
N ASP A 44 2.81 -6.78 9.39
CA ASP A 44 2.78 -6.99 10.84
C ASP A 44 1.38 -7.40 11.33
N SER A 45 0.32 -6.81 10.76
CA SER A 45 -1.06 -7.09 11.15
C SER A 45 -1.51 -8.50 10.74
N ALA A 46 -1.09 -8.95 9.57
CA ALA A 46 -1.40 -10.28 9.07
C ALA A 46 -0.47 -11.35 9.66
N SER A 47 0.69 -10.95 10.18
CA SER A 47 1.77 -11.84 10.61
C SER A 47 2.18 -12.80 9.47
N ASP A 48 2.27 -12.26 8.26
CA ASP A 48 2.60 -13.03 7.05
C ASP A 48 3.29 -12.14 5.99
N TRP A 49 3.85 -12.78 4.98
CA TRP A 49 4.39 -12.11 3.80
C TRP A 49 3.25 -11.53 2.96
N TYR A 50 3.30 -10.22 2.70
CA TYR A 50 2.28 -9.53 1.92
C TYR A 50 2.23 -10.00 0.46
N THR A 51 3.41 -10.27 -0.12
CA THR A 51 3.55 -10.84 -1.48
C THR A 51 4.69 -11.84 -1.51
N GLU A 52 4.75 -12.61 -2.60
CA GLU A 52 5.96 -13.34 -2.97
C GLU A 52 7.16 -12.40 -3.11
N PHE A 53 8.36 -12.98 -3.00
CA PHE A 53 9.61 -12.25 -3.11
C PHE A 53 9.79 -11.81 -4.57
N ALA A 54 9.91 -10.51 -4.78
CA ALA A 54 10.02 -9.93 -6.12
C ALA A 54 11.49 -9.67 -6.47
N PRO A 55 11.95 -9.96 -7.71
CA PRO A 55 13.31 -9.62 -8.13
C PRO A 55 13.59 -8.12 -7.97
N TYR A 56 14.77 -7.78 -7.45
CA TYR A 56 15.23 -6.39 -7.35
C TYR A 56 16.08 -6.00 -8.55
N ASP A 57 15.80 -4.85 -9.14
CA ASP A 57 16.45 -4.36 -10.36
C ASP A 57 17.76 -3.59 -10.11
N GLY A 58 18.14 -3.39 -8.84
CA GLY A 58 19.35 -2.65 -8.48
C GLY A 58 19.24 -1.13 -8.64
N SER A 59 18.04 -0.58 -8.88
CA SER A 59 17.83 0.84 -9.20
C SER A 59 18.14 1.82 -8.06
N GLY A 60 18.35 1.32 -6.84
CA GLY A 60 18.57 2.13 -5.64
C GLY A 60 17.26 2.62 -4.99
N PHE A 61 16.11 2.20 -5.51
CA PHE A 61 14.82 2.48 -4.92
C PHE A 61 13.84 1.35 -5.19
N PHE A 62 12.77 1.31 -4.40
CA PHE A 62 11.66 0.40 -4.58
C PHE A 62 10.36 1.16 -4.40
N ASN A 63 9.42 0.92 -5.31
CA ASN A 63 8.08 1.48 -5.23
C ASN A 63 7.10 0.38 -4.88
N PHE A 64 6.20 0.64 -3.94
CA PHE A 64 5.09 -0.26 -3.65
C PHE A 64 3.83 0.51 -3.30
N GLN A 65 2.69 -0.07 -3.66
CA GLN A 65 1.40 0.43 -3.25
C GLN A 65 1.20 0.05 -1.78
N VAL A 66 0.95 1.03 -0.91
CA VAL A 66 0.64 0.74 0.50
C VAL A 66 -0.62 -0.13 0.54
N PRO A 67 -0.59 -1.29 1.21
CA PRO A 67 -1.73 -2.20 1.25
C PRO A 67 -2.91 -1.68 2.08
N GLU A 68 -2.59 -1.17 3.27
CA GLU A 68 -3.56 -0.71 4.25
C GLU A 68 -2.97 0.43 5.09
N TRP A 69 -3.84 1.37 5.49
CA TRP A 69 -3.52 2.38 6.50
C TRP A 69 -3.44 1.76 7.90
N ASP A 70 -2.83 2.50 8.82
CA ASP A 70 -2.71 2.17 10.24
C ASP A 70 -2.00 0.83 10.51
N ASN A 71 -1.10 0.45 9.60
CA ASN A 71 -0.34 -0.78 9.66
C ASN A 71 1.17 -0.53 9.50
N TRP A 72 1.97 -1.47 10.01
CA TRP A 72 3.42 -1.55 9.83
C TRP A 72 3.80 -2.62 8.81
N TYR A 73 4.76 -2.29 7.97
CA TYR A 73 5.36 -3.19 7.00
C TYR A 73 6.87 -3.22 7.18
N TRP A 74 7.46 -4.41 7.19
CA TRP A 74 8.91 -4.56 7.09
C TRP A 74 9.30 -4.90 5.66
N ILE A 75 10.21 -4.12 5.10
CA ILE A 75 10.72 -4.32 3.75
C ILE A 75 12.15 -4.84 3.88
N GLY A 76 12.42 -5.99 3.28
CA GLY A 76 13.73 -6.63 3.26
C GLY A 76 14.32 -6.76 1.87
N LEU A 77 15.64 -6.61 1.76
CA LEU A 77 16.42 -6.98 0.58
C LEU A 77 17.17 -8.28 0.87
N TRP A 78 16.72 -9.37 0.27
CA TRP A 78 17.26 -10.71 0.42
C TRP A 78 18.34 -10.99 -0.63
N ASP A 79 19.48 -11.51 -0.18
CA ASP A 79 20.54 -12.05 -1.04
C ASP A 79 20.41 -13.57 -1.10
N ALA A 80 20.04 -14.09 -2.28
CA ALA A 80 19.88 -15.52 -2.48
C ALA A 80 21.21 -16.30 -2.37
N LYS A 81 22.35 -15.65 -2.61
CA LYS A 81 23.66 -16.30 -2.58
C LYS A 81 24.17 -16.50 -1.15
N SER A 82 23.99 -15.50 -0.30
CA SER A 82 24.41 -15.57 1.10
C SER A 82 23.31 -16.05 2.04
N GLU A 83 22.11 -16.29 1.52
CA GLU A 83 20.91 -16.66 2.28
C GLU A 83 20.69 -15.70 3.46
N SER A 84 20.82 -14.40 3.21
CA SER A 84 20.72 -13.39 4.27
C SER A 84 20.09 -12.08 3.79
N TYR A 85 19.51 -11.34 4.74
CA TYR A 85 19.04 -9.98 4.50
C TYR A 85 20.20 -9.00 4.62
N ILE A 86 20.46 -8.25 3.55
CA ILE A 86 21.52 -7.23 3.52
C ILE A 86 20.98 -5.83 3.82
N PHE A 87 19.65 -5.68 3.81
CA PHE A 87 18.95 -4.47 4.19
C PHE A 87 17.56 -4.83 4.73
N GLY A 88 17.10 -4.06 5.71
CA GLY A 88 15.77 -4.20 6.29
C GLY A 88 15.29 -2.87 6.87
N LYS A 89 14.03 -2.50 6.64
CA LYS A 89 13.44 -1.27 7.17
C LYS A 89 11.95 -1.45 7.46
N TRP A 90 11.54 -1.00 8.64
CA TRP A 90 10.13 -0.83 8.99
C TRP A 90 9.59 0.50 8.44
N ILE A 91 8.42 0.45 7.80
CA ILE A 91 7.61 1.62 7.41
C ILE A 91 6.22 1.45 7.97
N GLY A 92 5.67 2.51 8.55
CA GLY A 92 4.27 2.56 8.97
C GLY A 92 3.56 3.75 8.33
N HIS A 93 2.32 3.52 7.90
CA HIS A 93 1.49 4.55 7.27
C HIS A 93 0.26 4.80 8.15
N PHE A 94 0.22 5.95 8.82
CA PHE A 94 -0.85 6.29 9.77
C PHE A 94 -1.57 7.57 9.33
N LYS A 95 -2.89 7.58 9.47
CA LYS A 95 -3.65 8.83 9.30
C LYS A 95 -3.34 9.76 10.48
N VAL A 96 -3.12 11.03 10.18
CA VAL A 96 -3.01 12.08 11.20
C VAL A 96 -4.40 12.68 11.39
N ASN A 97 -4.92 12.61 12.62
CA ASN A 97 -6.20 13.21 13.01
C ASN A 97 -6.03 14.69 13.37
#